data_AF-L0GVU8-F1
#
_entry.id   AF-L0GVU8-F1
#
_cell.length_a   1.000
_cell.length_b   1.000
_cell.length_c   1.000
_cell.angle_alpha   90.00
_cell.angle_beta   90.00
_cell.angle_gamma   90.00
#
_symmetry.space_group_name_H-M   'P 1'
#
loop_
_entity.id
_entity.type
_entity.pdbx_description
1 polymer ?
#
loop_
_entity_poly.entity_id
_entity_poly.type
_entity_poly.pdbx_seq_one_letter_code
_entity_poly.pdbx_strand_id
1 'polypeptide(L)'
;MSTEILQRLATGLTRGELVPYLGPGALADVVDPASGEPIPAASESMILAMNNGRPMSARLMWEFSRAAMSIELKRGRSAVNRFLTGTYGDRTWTRAALHDWLARTRPPYVVDINRDTQLQDSYLTTPHTLIRGIARIGGTPYRFVIHHWDGETYREVAQENVDRTLPILFKPLGSPVPTPTFIASDADFVDYITELMGGLAIPGFLKEYRVGRQYVLLGLRLTRDTERMILSDLIHAAGSPPGWALIVDPTAKERRFCERQGLEIVEADIPDLIAAAPRDHIEDPTPAMQEIGC
;
A
#
# COMPACT_ATOMS: atom_id res chain seq x y z
N MET A 1 21.23 -18.55 6.79
CA MET A 1 20.46 -18.57 5.53
C MET A 1 19.40 -17.47 5.52
N SER A 2 18.58 -17.30 6.57
CA SER A 2 17.58 -16.21 6.66
C SER A 2 18.18 -14.79 6.61
N THR A 3 19.34 -14.55 7.23
CA THR A 3 19.95 -13.21 7.24
C THR A 3 20.46 -12.77 5.86
N GLU A 4 21.06 -13.67 5.08
CA GLU A 4 21.60 -13.36 3.75
C GLU A 4 20.49 -13.01 2.75
N ILE A 5 19.37 -13.75 2.78
CA ILE A 5 18.20 -13.40 1.97
C ILE A 5 17.64 -12.04 2.38
N LEU A 6 17.51 -11.75 3.68
CA LEU A 6 17.01 -10.45 4.15
C LEU A 6 17.92 -9.28 3.72
N GLN A 7 19.24 -9.45 3.80
CA GLN A 7 20.20 -8.45 3.32
C GLN A 7 20.06 -8.23 1.80
N ARG A 8 19.90 -9.31 1.02
CA ARG A 8 19.66 -9.22 -0.42
C ARG A 8 18.38 -8.47 -0.74
N LEU A 9 17.28 -8.79 -0.06
CA LEU A 9 15.99 -8.13 -0.25
C LEU A 9 16.05 -6.66 0.13
N ALA A 10 16.62 -6.32 1.29
CA ALA A 10 16.75 -4.94 1.73
C ALA A 10 17.64 -4.11 0.79
N THR A 11 18.73 -4.70 0.28
CA THR A 11 19.60 -4.07 -0.72
C THR A 11 18.86 -3.85 -2.04
N GLY A 12 18.17 -4.87 -2.55
CA GLY A 12 17.40 -4.76 -3.80
C GLY A 12 16.27 -3.74 -3.73
N LEU A 13 15.60 -3.62 -2.57
CA LEU A 13 14.60 -2.58 -2.31
C LEU A 13 15.24 -1.19 -2.29
N THR A 14 16.38 -1.03 -1.60
CA THR A 14 17.10 0.24 -1.52
C THR A 14 17.61 0.72 -2.88
N ARG A 15 18.03 -0.21 -3.75
CA ARG A 15 18.52 0.08 -5.11
C ARG A 15 17.40 0.26 -6.14
N GLY A 16 16.13 0.05 -5.75
CA GLY A 16 15.00 0.10 -6.67
C GLY A 16 14.95 -1.05 -7.69
N GLU A 17 15.65 -2.14 -7.41
CA GLU A 17 15.63 -3.38 -8.20
C GLU A 17 14.37 -4.20 -7.87
N LEU A 18 13.94 -4.15 -6.61
CA LEU A 18 12.75 -4.81 -6.09
C LEU A 18 11.65 -3.78 -5.76
N VAL A 19 10.40 -4.19 -5.95
CA VAL A 19 9.21 -3.37 -5.67
C VAL A 19 8.64 -3.76 -4.30
N PRO A 20 8.65 -2.86 -3.28
CA PRO A 20 7.92 -3.11 -2.05
C PRO A 20 6.41 -3.13 -2.31
N TYR A 21 5.74 -4.16 -1.79
CA TYR A 21 4.29 -4.32 -1.79
C TYR A 21 3.81 -4.33 -0.34
N LEU A 22 3.14 -3.28 0.09
CA LEU A 22 2.76 -3.05 1.47
C LEU A 22 1.35 -3.55 1.74
N GLY A 23 1.21 -4.48 2.68
CA GLY A 23 -0.06 -4.93 3.25
C GLY A 23 -0.37 -4.28 4.60
N PRO A 24 -1.46 -4.69 5.27
CA PRO A 24 -1.88 -4.15 6.58
C PRO A 24 -0.80 -4.16 7.67
N GLY A 25 0.09 -5.15 7.66
CA GLY A 25 1.19 -5.26 8.63
C GLY A 25 2.25 -4.16 8.49
N ALA A 26 2.27 -3.41 7.39
CA ALA A 26 3.12 -2.22 7.24
C ALA A 26 2.79 -1.10 8.25
N LEU A 27 1.66 -1.22 8.94
CA LEU A 27 1.16 -0.29 9.94
C LEU A 27 1.04 -0.94 11.34
N ALA A 28 1.68 -2.09 11.56
CA ALA A 28 1.49 -2.87 12.80
C ALA A 28 1.98 -2.16 14.07
N ASP A 29 2.97 -1.26 13.95
CA ASP A 29 3.56 -0.47 15.03
C ASP A 29 2.94 0.94 15.15
N VAL A 30 1.88 1.21 14.40
CA VAL A 30 1.24 2.52 14.34
C VAL A 30 0.08 2.62 15.32
N VAL A 31 0.10 3.66 16.14
CA VAL A 31 -0.90 3.91 17.19
C VAL A 31 -1.35 5.37 17.19
N ASP A 32 -2.51 5.60 17.80
CA ASP A 32 -2.97 6.95 18.15
C ASP A 32 -2.07 7.49 19.26
N PRO A 33 -1.46 8.68 19.11
CA PRO A 33 -0.51 9.21 20.09
C PRO A 33 -1.14 9.56 21.43
N ALA A 34 -2.46 9.79 21.49
CA ALA A 34 -3.17 10.14 22.71
C ALA A 34 -3.71 8.91 23.44
N SER A 35 -4.32 7.95 22.72
CA SER A 35 -4.96 6.78 23.33
C SER A 35 -4.07 5.53 23.35
N GLY A 36 -3.04 5.46 22.50
CA GLY A 36 -2.25 4.25 22.28
C GLY A 36 -3.00 3.14 21.51
N GLU A 37 -4.21 3.42 21.02
CA GLU A 37 -4.97 2.44 20.22
C GLU A 37 -4.29 2.20 18.86
N PRO A 38 -4.20 0.95 18.39
CA PRO A 38 -3.58 0.66 17.10
C PRO A 38 -4.42 1.18 15.94
N ILE A 39 -3.76 1.59 14.85
CA ILE A 39 -4.46 1.97 13.64
C ILE A 39 -5.27 0.78 13.07
N PRO A 40 -6.56 0.98 12.74
CA PRO A 40 -7.32 -0.05 12.05
C PRO A 40 -6.79 -0.23 10.62
N ALA A 41 -6.03 -1.28 10.33
CA ALA A 41 -5.52 -1.57 8.98
C ALA A 41 -5.96 -2.95 8.45
N ALA A 42 -6.05 -3.94 9.33
CA ALA A 42 -6.47 -5.29 8.97
C ALA A 42 -8.00 -5.41 8.98
N SER A 43 -8.52 -6.41 8.27
CA SER A 43 -9.96 -6.63 8.11
C SER A 43 -10.73 -6.59 9.44
N GLU A 44 -10.29 -7.32 10.47
CA GLU A 44 -11.01 -7.41 11.74
C GLU A 44 -11.03 -6.06 12.47
N SER A 45 -9.87 -5.40 12.62
CA SER A 45 -9.79 -4.11 13.30
C SER A 45 -10.55 -3.02 12.57
N MET A 46 -10.55 -3.01 11.22
CA MET A 46 -11.37 -2.10 10.43
C MET A 46 -12.88 -2.31 10.67
N ILE A 47 -13.35 -3.56 10.78
CA ILE A 47 -14.76 -3.85 11.04
C ILE A 47 -15.16 -3.36 12.43
N LEU A 48 -14.33 -3.66 13.43
CA LEU A 48 -14.56 -3.21 14.80
C LEU A 48 -14.59 -1.68 14.86
N ALA A 49 -13.60 -0.99 14.28
CA ALA A 49 -13.54 0.46 14.25
C ALA A 49 -14.77 1.09 13.56
N MET A 50 -15.18 0.56 12.40
CA MET A 50 -16.36 1.02 11.67
C MET A 50 -17.67 0.81 12.43
N ASN A 51 -17.69 -0.19 13.33
CA ASN A 51 -18.84 -0.55 14.15
C ASN A 51 -18.66 -0.16 15.63
N ASN A 52 -17.92 0.92 15.90
CA ASN A 52 -17.73 1.51 17.23
C ASN A 52 -17.21 0.50 18.28
N GLY A 53 -16.20 -0.29 17.92
CA GLY A 53 -15.58 -1.31 18.76
C GLY A 53 -16.40 -2.58 18.95
N ARG A 54 -17.59 -2.68 18.35
CA ARG A 54 -18.48 -3.84 18.53
C ARG A 54 -18.34 -4.82 17.37
N PRO A 55 -18.31 -6.14 17.62
CA PRO A 55 -18.32 -7.12 16.55
C PRO A 55 -19.65 -7.06 15.77
N MET A 56 -19.58 -7.32 14.47
CA MET A 56 -20.76 -7.60 13.64
C MET A 56 -21.10 -9.10 13.67
N SER A 57 -22.10 -9.55 12.90
CA SER A 57 -22.38 -10.97 12.76
C SER A 57 -21.18 -11.72 12.17
N ALA A 58 -21.02 -13.02 12.48
CA ALA A 58 -19.90 -13.84 12.02
C ALA A 58 -19.68 -13.76 10.49
N ARG A 59 -20.76 -13.68 9.71
CA ARG A 59 -20.70 -13.50 8.25
C ARG A 59 -20.03 -12.19 7.83
N LEU A 60 -20.31 -11.10 8.55
CA LEU A 60 -19.77 -9.76 8.27
C LEU A 60 -18.38 -9.57 8.86
N MET A 61 -18.03 -10.30 9.92
CA MET A 61 -16.69 -10.30 10.51
C MET A 61 -15.63 -10.97 9.62
N TRP A 62 -16.04 -11.71 8.59
CA TRP A 62 -15.12 -12.44 7.71
C TRP A 62 -14.14 -11.53 6.96
N GLU A 63 -14.65 -10.43 6.39
CA GLU A 63 -13.88 -9.53 5.53
C GLU A 63 -14.46 -8.12 5.56
N PHE A 64 -13.61 -7.10 5.61
CA PHE A 64 -14.02 -5.69 5.73
C PHE A 64 -14.97 -5.27 4.62
N SER A 65 -14.78 -5.77 3.39
CA SER A 65 -15.62 -5.43 2.24
C SER A 65 -17.10 -5.78 2.44
N ARG A 66 -17.37 -6.91 3.11
CA ARG A 66 -18.73 -7.36 3.46
C ARG A 66 -19.36 -6.45 4.49
N ALA A 67 -18.59 -6.08 5.52
CA ALA A 67 -19.05 -5.14 6.54
C ALA A 67 -19.33 -3.77 5.94
N ALA A 68 -18.42 -3.27 5.08
CA ALA A 68 -18.56 -2.00 4.38
C ALA A 68 -19.80 -1.99 3.48
N MET A 69 -20.05 -3.07 2.74
CA MET A 69 -21.29 -3.24 1.95
C MET A 69 -22.55 -3.21 2.83
N SER A 70 -22.53 -3.87 3.99
CA SER A 70 -23.65 -3.84 4.94
C SER A 70 -23.91 -2.43 5.48
N ILE A 71 -22.86 -1.66 5.79
CA ILE A 71 -22.99 -0.27 6.24
C ILE A 71 -23.47 0.62 5.10
N GLU A 72 -22.93 0.45 3.89
CA GLU A 72 -23.32 1.20 2.70
C GLU A 72 -24.79 0.99 2.34
N LEU A 73 -25.29 -0.25 2.35
CA LEU A 73 -26.70 -0.54 2.09
C LEU A 73 -27.64 0.07 3.14
N LYS A 74 -27.18 0.20 4.40
CA LYS A 74 -28.01 0.72 5.50
C LYS A 74 -27.94 2.23 5.67
N ARG A 75 -26.77 2.83 5.41
CA ARG A 75 -26.43 4.22 5.76
C ARG A 75 -25.88 5.03 4.58
N GLY A 76 -25.80 4.43 3.40
CA GLY A 76 -25.26 5.00 2.18
C GLY A 76 -23.72 5.01 2.13
N ARG A 77 -23.18 5.23 0.93
CA ARG A 77 -21.74 5.36 0.65
C ARG A 77 -21.07 6.41 1.54
N SER A 78 -21.75 7.51 1.81
CA SER A 78 -21.21 8.60 2.62
C SER A 78 -20.82 8.16 4.04
N ALA A 79 -21.47 7.14 4.61
CA ALA A 79 -21.10 6.61 5.92
C ALA A 79 -19.75 5.88 5.88
N VAL A 80 -19.49 5.08 4.84
CA VAL A 80 -18.20 4.39 4.64
C VAL A 80 -17.10 5.41 4.36
N ASN A 81 -17.35 6.39 3.48
CA ASN A 81 -16.37 7.43 3.18
C ASN A 81 -16.03 8.30 4.39
N ARG A 82 -17.02 8.68 5.22
CA ARG A 82 -16.77 9.42 6.47
C ARG A 82 -15.94 8.60 7.45
N PHE A 83 -16.20 7.30 7.58
CA PHE A 83 -15.39 6.43 8.42
C PHE A 83 -13.94 6.39 7.94
N LEU A 84 -13.70 6.09 6.66
CA LEU A 84 -12.35 5.98 6.11
C LEU A 84 -11.60 7.31 6.12
N THR A 85 -12.25 8.41 5.76
CA THR A 85 -11.64 9.75 5.81
C THR A 85 -11.34 10.15 7.26
N GLY A 86 -12.28 9.93 8.18
CA GLY A 86 -12.07 10.19 9.60
C GLY A 86 -10.95 9.37 10.20
N THR A 87 -10.81 8.11 9.81
CA THR A 87 -9.75 7.23 10.32
C THR A 87 -8.39 7.56 9.71
N TYR A 88 -8.31 7.82 8.41
CA TYR A 88 -7.02 7.86 7.70
C TYR A 88 -6.57 9.26 7.26
N GLY A 89 -7.48 10.23 7.20
CA GLY A 89 -7.19 11.61 6.80
C GLY A 89 -7.28 12.61 7.95
N ASP A 90 -8.26 12.44 8.84
CA ASP A 90 -8.52 13.44 9.90
C ASP A 90 -7.77 13.14 11.20
N ARG A 91 -7.48 11.87 11.49
CA ARG A 91 -6.73 11.46 12.68
C ARG A 91 -5.22 11.49 12.43
N THR A 92 -4.48 11.91 13.46
CA THR A 92 -3.02 11.81 13.48
C THR A 92 -2.60 10.47 14.06
N TRP A 93 -1.71 9.78 13.37
CA TRP A 93 -1.13 8.50 13.79
C TRP A 93 0.38 8.64 13.98
N THR A 94 0.98 7.78 14.81
CA THR A 94 2.44 7.67 14.87
C THR A 94 3.03 7.19 13.53
N ARG A 95 4.33 7.43 13.34
CA ARG A 95 5.06 6.97 12.17
C ARG A 95 5.44 5.50 12.28
N ALA A 96 5.15 4.74 11.22
CA ALA A 96 5.57 3.34 11.12
C ALA A 96 7.07 3.27 10.82
N ALA A 97 7.79 2.36 11.46
CA ALA A 97 9.22 2.15 11.22
C ALA A 97 9.52 1.82 9.74
N LEU A 98 8.63 1.06 9.08
CA LEU A 98 8.76 0.75 7.65
C LEU A 98 8.63 1.99 6.77
N HIS A 99 7.68 2.86 7.08
CA HIS A 99 7.46 4.06 6.29
C HIS A 99 8.61 5.06 6.46
N ASP A 100 9.19 5.16 7.66
CA ASP A 100 10.41 5.94 7.89
C ASP A 100 11.61 5.37 7.15
N TRP A 101 11.74 4.04 7.07
CA TRP A 101 12.76 3.40 6.25
C TRP A 101 12.57 3.69 4.76
N LEU A 102 11.34 3.58 4.24
CA LEU A 102 11.01 3.92 2.85
C LEU A 102 11.25 5.40 2.52
N ALA A 103 11.03 6.32 3.47
CA ALA A 103 11.30 7.75 3.28
C ALA A 103 12.80 8.04 3.05
N ARG A 104 13.68 7.20 3.61
CA ARG A 104 15.13 7.27 3.41
C ARG A 104 15.58 6.60 2.12
N THR A 105 15.05 5.41 1.80
CA THR A 105 15.49 4.62 0.64
C THR A 105 14.83 5.04 -0.67
N ARG A 106 13.64 5.65 -0.60
CA ARG A 106 12.85 6.17 -1.73
C ARG A 106 12.79 5.25 -2.97
N PRO A 107 12.31 3.99 -2.84
CA PRO A 107 12.18 3.11 -3.99
C PRO A 107 11.38 3.78 -5.14
N PRO A 108 11.80 3.60 -6.41
CA PRO A 108 11.18 4.28 -7.54
C PRO A 108 9.75 3.82 -7.83
N TYR A 109 9.31 2.70 -7.24
CA TYR A 109 7.95 2.21 -7.36
C TYR A 109 7.56 1.46 -6.09
N VAL A 110 6.45 1.88 -5.46
CA VAL A 110 5.88 1.24 -4.27
C VAL A 110 4.42 0.93 -4.53
N VAL A 111 4.00 -0.30 -4.21
CA VAL A 111 2.58 -0.68 -4.17
C VAL A 111 2.14 -0.72 -2.72
N ASP A 112 1.03 -0.08 -2.39
CA ASP A 112 0.53 -0.03 -1.02
C ASP A 112 -0.99 -0.16 -0.98
N ILE A 113 -1.47 -1.29 -0.45
CA ILE A 113 -2.91 -1.56 -0.37
C ILE A 113 -3.56 -0.94 0.87
N ASN A 114 -2.81 -0.22 1.71
CA ASN A 114 -3.38 0.51 2.84
C ASN A 114 -3.99 1.84 2.38
N ARG A 115 -4.93 2.37 3.19
CA ARG A 115 -5.70 3.58 2.85
C ARG A 115 -5.24 4.84 3.59
N ASP A 116 -4.23 4.72 4.44
CA ASP A 116 -3.58 5.81 5.16
C ASP A 116 -2.67 6.66 4.23
N THR A 117 -2.09 7.72 4.79
CA THR A 117 -1.21 8.65 4.08
C THR A 117 0.27 8.37 4.28
N GLN A 118 0.70 7.40 5.09
CA GLN A 118 2.09 7.29 5.53
C GLN A 118 3.08 7.13 4.38
N LEU A 119 2.70 6.42 3.30
CA LEU A 119 3.52 6.33 2.08
C LEU A 119 3.61 7.68 1.34
N GLN A 120 2.50 8.42 1.23
CA GLN A 120 2.50 9.75 0.61
C GLN A 120 3.36 10.71 1.41
N ASP A 121 3.23 10.67 2.74
CA ASP A 121 3.99 11.50 3.68
C ASP A 121 5.50 11.21 3.58
N SER A 122 5.90 9.94 3.37
CA SER A 122 7.30 9.55 3.15
C SER A 122 7.95 10.17 1.90
N TYR A 123 7.17 10.67 0.95
CA TYR A 123 7.66 11.21 -0.33
C TYR A 123 7.38 12.71 -0.52
N LEU A 124 6.89 13.44 0.50
CA LEU A 124 6.57 14.87 0.36
C LEU A 124 7.76 15.73 -0.08
N THR A 125 8.99 15.32 0.21
CA THR A 125 10.21 16.03 -0.19
C THR A 125 10.74 15.65 -1.58
N THR A 126 10.03 14.80 -2.33
CA THR A 126 10.44 14.31 -3.65
C THR A 126 9.26 14.39 -4.62
N PRO A 127 9.38 15.09 -5.77
CA PRO A 127 8.34 15.05 -6.79
C PRO A 127 8.03 13.61 -7.20
N HIS A 128 6.75 13.25 -7.25
CA HIS A 128 6.33 11.87 -7.48
C HIS A 128 4.99 11.77 -8.19
N THR A 129 4.71 10.59 -8.74
CA THR A 129 3.42 10.23 -9.33
C THR A 129 2.64 9.38 -8.35
N LEU A 130 1.46 9.84 -7.94
CA LEU A 130 0.52 9.12 -7.10
C LEU A 130 -0.61 8.55 -7.95
N ILE A 131 -0.75 7.23 -7.96
CA ILE A 131 -1.85 6.51 -8.63
C ILE A 131 -2.76 5.97 -7.54
N ARG A 132 -4.05 6.28 -7.60
CA ARG A 132 -5.03 5.81 -6.61
C ARG A 132 -6.17 5.10 -7.29
N GLY A 133 -6.58 3.96 -6.73
CA GLY A 133 -7.80 3.30 -7.14
C GLY A 133 -9.03 4.13 -6.81
N ILE A 134 -10.03 4.04 -7.68
CA ILE A 134 -11.31 4.74 -7.54
C ILE A 134 -12.45 3.75 -7.73
N ALA A 135 -13.44 3.81 -6.84
CA ALA A 135 -14.74 3.19 -7.09
C ALA A 135 -15.37 3.89 -8.30
N ARG A 136 -16.28 3.22 -9.00
CA ARG A 136 -16.84 3.66 -10.28
C ARG A 136 -17.14 5.17 -10.33
N ILE A 137 -16.37 5.90 -11.16
CA ILE A 137 -16.60 7.32 -11.47
C ILE A 137 -17.29 7.41 -12.84
N GLY A 138 -18.26 8.31 -12.98
CA GLY A 138 -18.84 8.63 -14.29
C GLY A 138 -17.85 9.43 -15.14
N GLY A 139 -17.69 9.08 -16.41
CA GLY A 139 -16.89 9.87 -17.38
C GLY A 139 -15.55 9.27 -17.81
N THR A 140 -15.12 8.15 -17.24
CA THR A 140 -13.94 7.40 -17.71
C THR A 140 -14.12 5.89 -17.52
N PRO A 141 -13.60 5.03 -18.43
CA PRO A 141 -13.57 3.60 -18.20
C PRO A 141 -12.56 3.19 -17.11
N TYR A 142 -11.59 4.06 -16.79
CA TYR A 142 -10.52 3.72 -15.85
C TYR A 142 -11.00 3.62 -14.39
N ARG A 143 -10.34 2.76 -13.63
CA ARG A 143 -10.51 2.62 -12.17
C ARG A 143 -9.33 3.17 -11.38
N PHE A 144 -8.65 4.16 -11.95
CA PHE A 144 -7.61 4.92 -11.27
C PHE A 144 -7.74 6.41 -11.54
N VAL A 145 -7.15 7.20 -10.65
CA VAL A 145 -6.83 8.61 -10.86
C VAL A 145 -5.33 8.80 -10.64
N ILE A 146 -4.70 9.70 -11.40
CA ILE A 146 -3.26 9.96 -11.33
C ILE A 146 -3.06 11.40 -10.89
N HIS A 147 -2.18 11.61 -9.92
CA HIS A 147 -1.77 12.92 -9.47
C HIS A 147 -0.25 13.04 -9.56
N HIS A 148 0.19 14.23 -9.93
CA HIS A 148 1.58 14.64 -9.80
C HIS A 148 1.74 15.49 -8.55
N TRP A 149 2.70 15.14 -7.70
CA TRP A 149 3.19 15.99 -6.61
C TRP A 149 4.40 16.77 -7.11
N ASP A 150 4.32 18.10 -7.05
CA ASP A 150 5.39 19.01 -7.50
C ASP A 150 6.37 19.43 -6.39
N GLY A 151 6.14 18.99 -5.15
CA GLY A 151 6.86 19.44 -3.96
C GLY A 151 6.00 20.26 -3.00
N GLU A 152 4.85 20.76 -3.46
CA GLU A 152 3.95 21.60 -2.66
C GLU A 152 2.49 21.14 -2.72
N THR A 153 2.02 20.75 -3.91
CA THR A 153 0.62 20.37 -4.12
C THR A 153 0.48 19.19 -5.06
N TYR A 154 -0.64 18.49 -4.94
CA TYR A 154 -1.04 17.49 -5.92
C TYR A 154 -1.91 18.14 -7.00
N ARG A 155 -1.61 17.83 -8.26
CA ARG A 155 -2.47 18.12 -9.41
C ARG A 155 -2.84 16.85 -10.14
N GLU A 156 -4.10 16.69 -10.54
CA GLU A 156 -4.51 15.59 -11.40
C GLU A 156 -3.81 15.69 -12.76
N VAL A 157 -3.36 14.55 -13.29
CA VAL A 157 -2.72 14.46 -14.60
C VAL A 157 -3.30 13.30 -15.41
N ALA A 158 -3.46 13.50 -16.71
CA ALA A 158 -3.78 12.42 -17.62
C ALA A 158 -2.57 11.48 -17.78
N GLN A 159 -2.79 10.19 -18.02
CA GLN A 159 -1.70 9.19 -18.09
C GLN A 159 -0.69 9.48 -19.21
N GLU A 160 -1.11 10.20 -20.26
CA GLU A 160 -0.28 10.61 -21.40
C GLU A 160 0.71 11.72 -21.02
N ASN A 161 0.44 12.44 -19.92
CA ASN A 161 1.23 13.58 -19.43
C ASN A 161 2.06 13.25 -18.18
N VAL A 162 2.14 11.96 -17.81
CA VAL A 162 2.94 11.53 -16.65
C VAL A 162 4.42 11.60 -16.98
N ASP A 163 5.19 12.24 -16.09
CA ASP A 163 6.65 12.14 -16.10
C ASP A 163 7.07 10.77 -15.58
N ARG A 164 7.56 9.92 -16.49
CA ARG A 164 7.94 8.54 -16.23
C ARG A 164 9.28 8.40 -15.48
N THR A 165 9.99 9.50 -15.23
CA THR A 165 11.25 9.51 -14.47
C THR A 165 11.03 9.62 -12.96
N LEU A 166 9.83 10.04 -12.54
CA LEU A 166 9.49 10.24 -11.14
C LEU A 166 9.14 8.92 -10.43
N PRO A 167 9.37 8.82 -9.10
CA PRO A 167 8.87 7.72 -8.30
C PRO A 167 7.35 7.54 -8.43
N ILE A 168 6.89 6.29 -8.38
CA ILE A 168 5.47 5.92 -8.49
C ILE A 168 4.98 5.37 -7.15
N LEU A 169 3.98 6.03 -6.56
CA LEU A 169 3.24 5.54 -5.41
C LEU A 169 1.90 5.00 -5.90
N PHE A 170 1.72 3.69 -5.89
CA PHE A 170 0.48 3.07 -6.33
C PHE A 170 -0.33 2.58 -5.13
N LYS A 171 -1.44 3.26 -4.85
CA LYS A 171 -2.41 2.92 -3.80
C LYS A 171 -3.72 2.39 -4.41
N PRO A 172 -3.79 1.11 -4.81
CA PRO A 172 -4.95 0.55 -5.53
C PRO A 172 -6.26 0.57 -4.75
N LEU A 173 -6.22 0.68 -3.41
CA LEU A 173 -7.44 0.79 -2.60
C LEU A 173 -7.84 2.24 -2.26
N GLY A 174 -7.09 3.21 -2.80
CA GLY A 174 -7.30 4.63 -2.59
C GLY A 174 -6.70 5.15 -1.30
N SER A 175 -6.89 6.45 -1.04
CA SER A 175 -6.38 7.17 0.14
C SER A 175 -7.14 8.50 0.31
N PRO A 176 -7.03 9.19 1.45
CA PRO A 176 -7.73 10.47 1.66
C PRO A 176 -7.16 11.64 0.84
N VAL A 177 -5.87 11.63 0.48
CA VAL A 177 -5.17 12.79 -0.10
C VAL A 177 -4.76 12.52 -1.56
N PRO A 178 -4.94 13.47 -2.50
CA PRO A 178 -5.45 14.84 -2.31
C PRO A 178 -6.97 14.99 -2.22
N THR A 179 -7.72 14.01 -2.71
CA THR A 179 -9.18 13.98 -2.57
C THR A 179 -9.59 12.57 -2.20
N PRO A 180 -10.46 12.35 -1.19
CA PRO A 180 -10.73 11.00 -0.72
C PRO A 180 -11.32 10.09 -1.79
N THR A 181 -10.63 8.99 -2.06
CA THR A 181 -11.12 7.91 -2.92
C THR A 181 -10.86 6.58 -2.23
N PHE A 182 -11.83 5.67 -2.26
CA PHE A 182 -11.71 4.38 -1.60
C PHE A 182 -12.40 3.27 -2.39
N ILE A 183 -11.70 2.14 -2.54
CA ILE A 183 -12.32 0.84 -2.82
C ILE A 183 -12.58 0.21 -1.46
N ALA A 184 -13.84 -0.03 -1.08
CA ALA A 184 -14.17 -0.44 0.27
C ALA A 184 -15.20 -1.58 0.34
N SER A 185 -16.35 -1.46 -0.33
CA SER A 185 -17.43 -2.46 -0.24
C SER A 185 -17.24 -3.62 -1.21
N ASP A 186 -17.94 -4.74 -0.98
CA ASP A 186 -17.94 -5.88 -1.93
C ASP A 186 -18.26 -5.42 -3.36
N ALA A 187 -19.20 -4.50 -3.54
CA ALA A 187 -19.54 -3.93 -4.84
C ALA A 187 -18.34 -3.20 -5.49
N ASP A 188 -17.58 -2.43 -4.69
CA ASP A 188 -16.36 -1.79 -5.19
C ASP A 188 -15.33 -2.82 -5.63
N PHE A 189 -15.10 -3.87 -4.83
CA PHE A 189 -14.12 -4.89 -5.16
C PHE A 189 -14.51 -5.69 -6.39
N VAL A 190 -15.79 -6.04 -6.57
CA VAL A 190 -16.27 -6.70 -7.80
C VAL A 190 -15.99 -5.83 -9.01
N ASP A 191 -16.38 -4.56 -8.98
CA ASP A 191 -16.16 -3.64 -10.09
C ASP A 191 -14.65 -3.41 -10.32
N TYR A 192 -13.90 -3.09 -9.28
CA TYR A 192 -12.48 -2.78 -9.36
C TYR A 192 -11.65 -3.97 -9.87
N ILE A 193 -11.86 -5.17 -9.33
CA ILE A 193 -11.13 -6.37 -9.75
C ILE A 193 -11.51 -6.75 -11.19
N THR A 194 -12.78 -6.62 -11.57
CA THR A 194 -13.21 -6.87 -12.96
C THR A 194 -12.44 -5.98 -13.94
N GLU A 195 -12.33 -4.70 -13.63
CA GLU A 195 -11.60 -3.74 -14.46
C GLU A 195 -10.08 -3.90 -14.34
N LEU A 196 -9.58 -4.38 -13.19
CA LEU A 196 -8.18 -4.73 -13.00
C LEU A 196 -7.77 -5.88 -13.92
N MET A 197 -8.59 -6.93 -14.00
CA MET A 197 -8.42 -8.05 -14.94
C MET A 197 -8.53 -7.59 -16.40
N GLY A 198 -9.42 -6.64 -16.70
CA GLY A 198 -9.52 -5.98 -18.00
C GLY A 198 -8.40 -4.99 -18.30
N GLY A 199 -7.49 -4.74 -17.34
CA GLY A 199 -6.39 -3.80 -17.46
C GLY A 199 -6.80 -2.32 -17.34
N LEU A 200 -8.01 -1.98 -16.94
CA LEU A 200 -8.48 -0.61 -16.80
C LEU A 200 -8.25 -0.03 -15.39
N ALA A 201 -7.71 -0.81 -14.45
CA ALA A 201 -7.32 -0.34 -13.11
C ALA A 201 -5.81 -0.08 -12.92
N ILE A 202 -5.00 -0.22 -13.97
CA ILE A 202 -3.56 0.11 -13.96
C ILE A 202 -3.27 1.02 -15.17
N PRO A 203 -2.64 2.18 -15.00
CA PRO A 203 -2.25 3.05 -16.12
C PRO A 203 -1.34 2.34 -17.13
N GLY A 204 -1.45 2.72 -18.41
CA GLY A 204 -0.68 2.09 -19.50
C GLY A 204 0.84 2.10 -19.25
N PHE A 205 1.39 3.26 -18.88
CA PHE A 205 2.83 3.39 -18.59
C PHE A 205 3.29 2.51 -17.42
N LEU A 206 2.43 2.27 -16.43
CA LEU A 206 2.77 1.42 -15.29
C LEU A 206 2.74 -0.07 -15.67
N LYS A 207 1.82 -0.47 -16.58
CA LYS A 207 1.83 -1.83 -17.15
C LYS A 207 3.12 -2.12 -17.91
N GLU A 208 3.64 -1.13 -18.63
CA GLU A 208 4.95 -1.24 -19.31
C GLU A 208 6.08 -1.33 -18.28
N TYR A 209 6.07 -0.46 -17.27
CA TYR A 209 7.12 -0.38 -16.26
C TYR A 209 7.23 -1.62 -15.36
N ARG A 210 6.12 -2.32 -15.09
CA ARG A 210 6.09 -3.48 -14.19
C ARG A 210 6.62 -4.77 -14.81
N VAL A 211 6.80 -4.84 -16.13
CA VAL A 211 7.25 -6.06 -16.81
C VAL A 211 8.62 -6.47 -16.28
N GLY A 212 8.75 -7.74 -15.87
CA GLY A 212 9.99 -8.31 -15.35
C GLY A 212 10.36 -7.85 -13.93
N ARG A 213 9.60 -6.94 -13.31
CA ARG A 213 9.84 -6.50 -11.92
C ARG A 213 9.54 -7.63 -10.94
N GLN A 214 10.26 -7.62 -9.84
CA GLN A 214 10.07 -8.59 -8.75
C GLN A 214 9.65 -7.85 -7.49
N TYR A 215 8.83 -8.50 -6.67
CA TYR A 215 8.13 -7.86 -5.55
C TYR A 215 8.59 -8.41 -4.20
N VAL A 216 8.53 -7.59 -3.17
CA VAL A 216 8.69 -8.03 -1.76
C VAL A 216 7.41 -7.67 -1.01
N LEU A 217 6.66 -8.68 -0.60
CA LEU A 217 5.40 -8.50 0.14
C LEU A 217 5.73 -8.29 1.62
N LEU A 218 5.33 -7.13 2.14
CA LEU A 218 5.61 -6.67 3.50
C LEU A 218 4.30 -6.52 4.27
N GLY A 219 4.12 -7.32 5.32
CA GLY A 219 2.92 -7.25 6.17
C GLY A 219 1.63 -7.74 5.51
N LEU A 220 1.72 -8.65 4.53
CA LEU A 220 0.55 -9.19 3.82
C LEU A 220 0.32 -10.68 4.16
N ARG A 221 -0.74 -10.97 4.94
CA ARG A 221 -1.05 -12.32 5.41
C ARG A 221 -1.74 -13.22 4.37
N LEU A 222 -2.15 -12.72 3.21
CA LEU A 222 -2.74 -13.51 2.10
C LEU A 222 -3.90 -14.43 2.52
N THR A 223 -4.55 -14.18 3.66
CA THR A 223 -5.61 -15.03 4.20
C THR A 223 -6.96 -14.66 3.60
N ARG A 224 -7.11 -13.42 3.12
CA ARG A 224 -8.32 -12.85 2.54
C ARG A 224 -8.34 -12.96 1.03
N ASP A 225 -9.55 -13.03 0.47
CA ASP A 225 -9.71 -13.33 -0.95
C ASP A 225 -9.41 -12.09 -1.80
N THR A 226 -9.87 -10.91 -1.38
CA THR A 226 -9.64 -9.64 -2.08
C THR A 226 -8.15 -9.31 -2.21
N GLU A 227 -7.39 -9.46 -1.12
CA GLU A 227 -5.93 -9.24 -1.10
C GLU A 227 -5.22 -10.13 -2.12
N ARG A 228 -5.59 -11.41 -2.18
CA ARG A 228 -4.98 -12.38 -3.11
C ARG A 228 -5.34 -12.11 -4.56
N MET A 229 -6.59 -11.73 -4.83
CA MET A 229 -7.05 -11.38 -6.19
C MET A 229 -6.29 -10.16 -6.71
N ILE A 230 -6.26 -9.07 -5.92
CA ILE A 230 -5.53 -7.85 -6.29
C ILE A 230 -4.05 -8.14 -6.52
N LEU A 231 -3.40 -8.85 -5.60
CA LEU A 231 -1.99 -9.20 -5.75
C LEU A 231 -1.73 -9.94 -7.06
N SER A 232 -2.53 -10.96 -7.39
CA SER A 232 -2.34 -11.80 -8.58
C SER A 232 -2.36 -10.98 -9.87
N ASP A 233 -3.28 -10.01 -9.98
CA ASP A 233 -3.34 -9.13 -11.14
C ASP A 233 -2.24 -8.05 -11.13
N LEU A 234 -1.82 -7.56 -9.96
CA LEU A 234 -0.79 -6.53 -9.84
C LEU A 234 0.61 -7.05 -10.21
N ILE A 235 0.93 -8.29 -9.82
CA ILE A 235 2.22 -8.93 -10.17
C ILE A 235 2.19 -9.64 -11.52
N HIS A 236 1.15 -9.44 -12.33
CA HIS A 236 1.12 -9.98 -13.68
C HIS A 236 2.31 -9.47 -14.51
N ALA A 237 2.92 -10.38 -15.28
CA ALA A 237 4.17 -10.16 -16.03
C ALA A 237 5.40 -9.82 -15.15
N ALA A 238 5.38 -10.17 -13.87
CA ALA A 238 6.56 -10.11 -12.99
C ALA A 238 7.72 -10.98 -13.51
N GLY A 239 8.91 -10.74 -12.95
CA GLY A 239 10.11 -11.53 -13.21
C GLY A 239 10.00 -12.97 -12.71
N SER A 240 11.11 -13.72 -12.81
CA SER A 240 11.20 -15.09 -12.31
C SER A 240 12.37 -15.21 -11.32
N PRO A 241 12.13 -15.49 -10.02
CA PRO A 241 10.80 -15.61 -9.39
C PRO A 241 10.02 -14.28 -9.40
N PRO A 242 8.68 -14.29 -9.31
CA PRO A 242 7.89 -13.06 -9.25
C PRO A 242 8.14 -12.24 -7.98
N GLY A 243 8.63 -12.85 -6.91
CA GLY A 243 8.96 -12.12 -5.69
C GLY A 243 9.04 -12.99 -4.45
N TRP A 244 9.11 -12.30 -3.31
CA TRP A 244 9.23 -12.87 -1.96
C TRP A 244 8.11 -12.37 -1.06
N ALA A 245 7.62 -13.23 -0.16
CA ALA A 245 6.65 -12.86 0.85
C ALA A 245 7.23 -13.04 2.25
N LEU A 246 7.32 -11.95 3.02
CA LEU A 246 7.73 -12.00 4.42
C LEU A 246 6.51 -12.37 5.25
N ILE A 247 6.50 -13.60 5.76
CA ILE A 247 5.38 -14.14 6.55
C ILE A 247 5.96 -14.99 7.67
N VAL A 248 5.76 -14.54 8.91
CA VAL A 248 6.05 -15.34 10.11
C VAL A 248 5.01 -16.44 10.26
N ASP A 249 5.48 -17.66 10.55
CA ASP A 249 4.67 -18.86 10.77
C ASP A 249 3.55 -19.04 9.71
N PRO A 250 3.91 -19.14 8.41
CA PRO A 250 2.93 -19.14 7.34
C PRO A 250 2.07 -20.39 7.39
N THR A 251 0.75 -20.17 7.35
CA THR A 251 -0.27 -21.21 7.32
C THR A 251 -0.18 -22.04 6.04
N ALA A 252 -0.78 -23.24 6.06
CA ALA A 252 -0.92 -24.06 4.86
C ALA A 252 -1.68 -23.34 3.72
N LYS A 253 -2.54 -22.36 4.02
CA LYS A 253 -3.24 -21.56 3.00
C LYS A 253 -2.29 -20.56 2.34
N GLU A 254 -1.50 -19.84 3.13
CA GLU A 254 -0.45 -18.92 2.66
C GLU A 254 0.57 -19.68 1.79
N ARG A 255 1.12 -20.79 2.29
CA ARG A 255 2.10 -21.62 1.54
C ARG A 255 1.57 -22.06 0.18
N ARG A 256 0.36 -22.63 0.14
CA ARG A 256 -0.28 -23.07 -1.12
C ARG A 256 -0.54 -21.93 -2.09
N PHE A 257 -0.86 -20.72 -1.59
CA PHE A 257 -1.07 -19.59 -2.49
C PHE A 257 0.25 -19.06 -3.04
N CYS A 258 1.26 -18.87 -2.20
CA CYS A 258 2.59 -18.44 -2.64
C CYS A 258 3.17 -19.41 -3.68
N GLU A 259 3.09 -20.71 -3.43
CA GLU A 259 3.52 -21.75 -4.38
C GLU A 259 2.82 -21.62 -5.74
N ARG A 260 1.48 -21.45 -5.74
CA ARG A 260 0.72 -21.24 -7.00
C ARG A 260 1.10 -19.96 -7.73
N GLN A 261 1.47 -18.92 -7.00
CA GLN A 261 1.91 -17.64 -7.58
C GLN A 261 3.40 -17.63 -7.92
N GLY A 262 4.18 -18.66 -7.56
CA GLY A 262 5.64 -18.67 -7.70
C GLY A 262 6.37 -17.75 -6.71
N LEU A 263 5.70 -17.28 -5.66
CA LEU A 263 6.31 -16.43 -4.63
C LEU A 263 7.10 -17.27 -3.63
N GLU A 264 8.32 -16.86 -3.34
CA GLU A 264 9.16 -17.49 -2.32
C GLU A 264 8.80 -16.95 -0.92
N ILE A 265 8.55 -17.83 0.05
CA ILE A 265 8.29 -17.39 1.42
C ILE A 265 9.61 -17.23 2.18
N VAL A 266 9.75 -16.08 2.84
CA VAL A 266 10.80 -15.82 3.82
C VAL A 266 10.12 -15.74 5.19
N GLU A 267 10.45 -16.67 6.08
CA GLU A 267 9.91 -16.73 7.44
C GLU A 267 10.61 -15.68 8.33
N ALA A 268 10.21 -14.43 8.15
CA ALA A 268 10.70 -13.23 8.83
C ALA A 268 9.63 -12.13 8.75
N ASP A 269 9.83 -11.05 9.51
CA ASP A 269 8.95 -9.89 9.50
C ASP A 269 9.69 -8.59 9.12
N ILE A 270 8.94 -7.51 8.96
CA ILE A 270 9.41 -6.16 8.61
C ILE A 270 10.58 -5.71 9.50
N PRO A 271 10.56 -5.86 10.84
CA PRO A 271 11.70 -5.48 11.68
C PRO A 271 12.99 -6.21 11.31
N ASP A 272 12.92 -7.50 10.95
CA ASP A 272 14.09 -8.29 10.55
C ASP A 272 14.69 -7.76 9.24
N LEU A 273 13.83 -7.40 8.28
CA LEU A 273 14.24 -6.80 7.01
C LEU A 273 14.93 -5.45 7.22
N ILE A 274 14.33 -4.57 8.03
CA ILE A 274 14.89 -3.25 8.35
C ILE A 274 16.23 -3.41 9.06
N ALA A 275 16.35 -4.34 10.00
CA ALA A 275 17.60 -4.63 10.71
C ALA A 275 18.70 -5.16 9.78
N ALA A 276 18.34 -5.86 8.70
CA ALA A 276 19.25 -6.38 7.69
C ALA A 276 19.64 -5.35 6.62
N ALA A 277 19.02 -4.16 6.59
CA ALA A 277 19.30 -3.15 5.58
C ALA A 277 20.72 -2.57 5.71
N PRO A 278 21.42 -2.30 4.58
CA PRO A 278 22.73 -1.66 4.61
C PRO A 278 22.67 -0.30 5.33
N ARG A 279 23.63 -0.02 6.20
CA ARG A 279 23.76 1.28 6.89
C ARG A 279 24.35 2.38 6.01
N ASP A 280 25.07 2.00 4.94
CA ASP A 280 26.01 2.89 4.24
C ASP A 280 25.44 3.58 2.99
N HIS A 281 24.15 3.39 2.68
CA HIS A 281 23.45 4.16 1.62
C HIS A 281 22.59 5.31 2.18
N ILE A 282 22.81 5.66 3.44
CA ILE A 282 22.11 6.72 4.15
C ILE A 282 22.99 7.97 4.10
N GLU A 283 22.87 8.77 3.04
CA GLU A 283 23.34 10.16 3.12
C GLU A 283 22.38 10.90 4.06
N ASP A 284 22.81 11.13 5.30
CA ASP A 284 22.19 12.16 6.14
C ASP A 284 22.32 13.50 5.40
N PRO A 285 21.23 14.27 5.24
CA PRO A 285 21.35 15.64 4.74
C PRO A 285 22.18 16.41 5.76
N THR A 286 23.45 16.65 5.43
CA THR A 286 24.35 17.43 6.27
C THR A 286 23.73 18.83 6.38
N PRO A 287 23.47 19.35 7.60
CA PRO A 287 23.02 20.72 7.73
C PRO A 287 24.15 21.61 7.22
N ALA A 288 23.87 22.38 6.17
CA ALA A 288 24.78 23.41 5.69
C ALA A 288 25.05 24.38 6.85
N MET A 289 26.22 24.26 7.48
CA MET A 289 26.74 25.28 8.38
C MET A 289 26.92 26.55 7.55
N GLN A 290 26.03 27.52 7.74
CA GLN A 290 26.27 28.90 7.36
C GLN A 290 27.41 29.43 8.24
N GLU A 291 28.60 29.54 7.66
CA GLU A 291 29.63 30.43 8.20
C GLU A 291 29.09 31.86 8.07
N ILE A 292 28.64 32.39 9.20
CA ILE A 292 28.36 33.82 9.36
C ILE A 292 29.71 34.48 9.58
N GLY A 293 30.29 35.00 8.50
CA GLY A 293 31.43 35.90 8.56
C GLY A 293 31.02 37.27 9.10
N CYS A 294 31.67 37.70 10.18
CA CYS A 294 31.89 39.08 10.55
C CYS A 294 33.35 39.22 10.99
#